data_AF-A0A0Q9EHG4-F1
#
_entry.id   AF-A0A0Q9EHG4-F1
#
_cell.length_a   1.000
_cell.length_b   1.000
_cell.length_c   1.000
_cell.angle_alpha   90.00
_cell.angle_beta   90.00
_cell.angle_gamma   90.00
#
_symmetry.space_group_name_H-M   'P 1'
#
loop_
_entity.id
_entity.type
_entity.pdbx_description
1 polymer ?
#
loop_
_entity_poly.entity_id
_entity_poly.type
_entity_poly.pdbx_seq_one_letter_code
_entity_poly.pdbx_strand_id
1 'polypeptide(L)'
;MAYSEGIYREESGDRLRQERKRLGLTQQQMADIGGVRKQAQLKYEAGQSSPNAEYLALVQMHGVDVQFVLTAAPSSALAGDEAELLRRFRTATPELRAAALAVLATSVSAPATVISGGEQGQVVTGSQTNHAPLTINVGGKKGGKNR
;
A
#
# COMPACT_ATOMS: atom_id res chain seq x y z
N MET A 1 -7.81 37.81 -0.11
CA MET A 1 -7.74 36.48 0.52
C MET A 1 -9.10 35.78 0.70
N ALA A 2 -10.26 36.42 0.43
CA ALA A 2 -11.57 35.75 0.52
C ALA A 2 -11.95 34.87 -0.69
N TYR A 3 -11.33 35.11 -1.86
CA TYR A 3 -11.63 34.36 -3.09
C TYR A 3 -11.19 32.90 -3.06
N SER A 4 -10.17 32.54 -2.27
CA SER A 4 -9.72 31.15 -2.16
C SER A 4 -10.70 30.30 -1.35
N GLU A 5 -11.17 30.80 -0.20
CA GLU A 5 -12.08 30.05 0.69
C GLU A 5 -13.39 29.62 0.02
N GLY A 6 -13.97 30.48 -0.84
CA GLY A 6 -15.20 30.17 -1.57
C GLY A 6 -15.03 29.05 -2.58
N ILE A 7 -13.94 29.11 -3.37
CA ILE A 7 -13.61 28.09 -4.38
C ILE A 7 -13.31 26.74 -3.70
N TYR A 8 -12.53 26.74 -2.62
CA TYR A 8 -12.23 25.51 -1.87
C TYR A 8 -13.48 24.81 -1.33
N ARG A 9 -14.52 25.56 -0.92
CA ARG A 9 -15.78 24.99 -0.41
C ARG A 9 -16.67 24.44 -1.51
N GLU A 10 -16.81 25.14 -2.64
CA GLU A 10 -17.55 24.63 -3.80
C GLU A 10 -16.95 23.32 -4.32
N GLU A 11 -15.63 23.28 -4.48
CA GLU A 11 -14.93 22.08 -4.96
C GLU A 11 -15.05 20.90 -3.99
N SER A 12 -14.98 21.15 -2.67
CA SER A 12 -15.17 20.11 -1.65
C SER A 12 -16.61 19.58 -1.62
N GLY A 13 -17.60 20.47 -1.79
CA GLY A 13 -19.01 20.11 -1.89
C GLY A 13 -19.30 19.23 -3.11
N ASP A 14 -18.70 19.54 -4.25
CA ASP A 14 -18.81 18.72 -5.45
C ASP A 14 -18.15 17.34 -5.28
N ARG A 15 -17.01 17.25 -4.61
CA ARG A 15 -16.39 15.95 -4.30
C ARG A 15 -17.23 15.12 -3.32
N LEU A 16 -17.85 15.76 -2.31
CA LEU A 16 -18.80 15.07 -1.43
C LEU A 16 -20.00 14.51 -2.21
N ARG A 17 -20.52 15.28 -3.18
CA ARG A 17 -21.58 14.83 -4.09
C ARG A 17 -21.12 13.65 -4.96
N GLN A 18 -19.90 13.69 -5.48
CA GLN A 18 -19.32 12.59 -6.27
C GLN A 18 -19.27 11.30 -5.46
N GLU A 19 -18.74 11.37 -4.24
CA GLU A 19 -18.66 10.20 -3.34
C GLU A 19 -20.05 9.65 -3.00
N ARG A 20 -21.02 10.53 -2.72
CA ARG A 20 -22.40 10.12 -2.50
C ARG A 20 -22.97 9.33 -3.68
N LYS A 21 -22.77 9.85 -4.90
CA LYS A 21 -23.24 9.21 -6.13
C LYS A 21 -22.50 7.89 -6.38
N ARG A 22 -21.20 7.82 -6.11
CA ARG A 22 -20.39 6.59 -6.22
C ARG A 22 -20.95 5.47 -5.35
N LEU A 23 -21.45 5.81 -4.16
CA LEU A 23 -22.07 4.87 -3.22
C LEU A 23 -23.56 4.60 -3.51
N GLY A 24 -24.14 5.21 -4.55
CA GLY A 24 -25.56 5.04 -4.90
C GLY A 24 -26.54 5.64 -3.89
N LEU A 25 -26.10 6.59 -3.05
CA LEU A 25 -26.90 7.17 -1.98
C LEU A 25 -27.71 8.40 -2.46
N THR A 26 -28.93 8.52 -1.97
CA THR A 26 -29.69 9.78 -2.05
C THR A 26 -29.15 10.81 -1.05
N GLN A 27 -29.46 12.10 -1.25
CA GLN A 27 -29.09 13.15 -0.29
C GLN A 27 -29.72 12.93 1.09
N GLN A 28 -30.93 12.36 1.15
CA GLN A 28 -31.56 12.03 2.43
C GLN A 28 -30.77 10.94 3.16
N GLN A 29 -30.46 9.83 2.47
CA GLN A 29 -29.71 8.72 3.07
C GLN A 29 -28.32 9.14 3.57
N MET A 30 -27.58 9.96 2.80
CA MET A 30 -26.29 10.46 3.26
C MET A 30 -26.43 11.42 4.45
N ALA A 31 -27.47 12.25 4.47
CA ALA A 31 -27.76 13.11 5.61
C ALA A 31 -28.06 12.29 6.87
N ASP A 32 -28.86 11.23 6.74
CA ASP A 32 -29.21 10.32 7.84
C ASP A 32 -27.97 9.62 8.40
N ILE A 33 -27.06 9.15 7.53
CA ILE A 33 -25.77 8.58 7.94
C ILE A 33 -24.93 9.62 8.70
N GLY A 34 -24.87 10.85 8.19
CA GLY A 34 -24.09 11.92 8.80
C GLY A 34 -24.74 12.57 10.02
N GLY A 35 -25.90 12.07 10.48
CA GLY A 35 -26.62 12.62 11.63
C GLY A 35 -27.16 14.04 11.42
N VAL A 36 -27.38 14.46 10.17
CA VAL A 36 -27.82 15.81 9.80
C VAL A 36 -29.14 15.80 9.03
N ARG A 37 -29.77 16.97 8.91
CA ARG A 37 -30.96 17.13 8.06
C ARG A 37 -30.55 17.14 6.58
N LYS A 38 -31.42 16.68 5.67
CA LYS A 38 -31.23 16.77 4.21
C LYS A 38 -30.86 18.18 3.72
N GLN A 39 -31.40 19.22 4.36
CA GLN A 39 -31.06 20.60 4.02
C GLN A 39 -29.58 20.93 4.27
N ALA A 40 -28.97 20.35 5.32
CA ALA A 40 -27.54 20.50 5.57
C ALA A 40 -26.73 19.82 4.45
N GLN A 41 -27.11 18.59 4.06
CA GLN A 41 -26.49 17.89 2.94
C GLN A 41 -26.52 18.70 1.63
N LEU A 42 -27.67 19.29 1.33
CA LEU A 42 -27.85 20.17 0.17
C LEU A 42 -26.90 21.38 0.21
N LYS A 43 -26.75 22.01 1.39
CA LYS A 43 -25.83 23.15 1.58
C LYS A 43 -24.37 22.74 1.44
N TYR A 44 -23.99 21.57 1.97
CA TYR A 44 -22.65 21.02 1.84
C TYR A 44 -22.31 20.79 0.37
N GLU A 45 -23.19 20.12 -0.37
CA GLU A 45 -22.98 19.85 -1.80
C GLU A 45 -23.06 21.11 -2.68
N ALA A 46 -23.62 22.20 -2.18
CA ALA A 46 -23.67 23.48 -2.88
C ALA A 46 -22.55 24.45 -2.45
N GLY A 47 -21.60 24.01 -1.61
CA GLY A 47 -20.52 24.86 -1.10
C GLY A 47 -20.98 25.98 -0.14
N GLN A 48 -22.27 26.03 0.23
CA GLN A 48 -22.86 27.07 1.07
C GLN A 48 -22.49 26.92 2.56
N SER A 49 -22.10 25.71 2.96
CA SER A 49 -21.63 25.39 4.30
C SER A 49 -20.67 24.20 4.23
N SER A 50 -19.95 23.93 5.31
CA SER A 50 -18.99 22.83 5.39
C SER A 50 -19.47 21.78 6.39
N PRO A 51 -19.35 20.47 6.08
CA PRO A 51 -19.57 19.43 7.06
C PRO A 51 -18.56 19.53 8.21
N ASN A 52 -18.98 19.17 9.42
CA ASN A 52 -18.08 19.10 10.58
C ASN A 52 -17.32 17.76 10.60
N ALA A 53 -16.34 17.65 11.50
CA ALA A 53 -15.54 16.43 11.62
C ALA A 53 -16.37 15.19 12.03
N GLU A 54 -17.41 15.37 12.84
CA GLU A 54 -18.30 14.28 13.27
C GLU A 54 -19.10 13.70 12.09
N TYR A 55 -19.69 14.56 11.26
CA TYR A 55 -20.34 14.15 10.01
C TYR A 55 -19.36 13.37 9.12
N LEU A 56 -18.13 13.87 8.95
CA LEU A 56 -17.12 13.22 8.10
C LEU A 56 -16.72 11.85 8.64
N ALA A 57 -16.54 11.71 9.96
CA ALA A 57 -16.25 10.44 10.59
C ALA A 57 -17.36 9.41 10.37
N LEU A 58 -18.63 9.82 10.50
CA LEU A 58 -19.78 8.95 10.27
C LEU A 58 -19.86 8.48 8.82
N VAL A 59 -19.76 9.39 7.84
CA VAL A 59 -19.86 8.99 6.43
C VAL A 59 -18.65 8.17 5.95
N GLN A 60 -17.47 8.36 6.55
CA GLN A 60 -16.28 7.53 6.29
C GLN A 60 -16.55 6.06 6.64
N MET A 61 -17.24 5.79 7.75
CA MET A 61 -17.62 4.42 8.14
C MET A 61 -18.57 3.75 7.13
N HIS A 62 -19.25 4.55 6.30
CA HIS A 62 -20.10 4.11 5.21
C HIS A 62 -19.42 4.16 3.83
N GLY A 63 -18.09 4.31 3.81
CA GLY A 63 -17.27 4.15 2.62
C GLY A 63 -17.09 5.42 1.78
N VAL A 64 -17.44 6.60 2.30
CA VAL A 64 -17.03 7.88 1.69
C VAL A 64 -15.52 8.05 1.86
N ASP A 65 -14.83 8.42 0.79
CA ASP A 65 -13.42 8.80 0.83
C ASP A 65 -13.28 10.26 1.32
N VAL A 66 -13.13 10.44 2.63
CA VAL A 66 -13.01 11.78 3.23
C VAL A 66 -11.73 12.51 2.76
N GLN A 67 -10.65 11.77 2.50
CA GLN A 67 -9.42 12.39 1.98
C GLN A 67 -9.66 12.99 0.59
N PHE A 68 -10.34 12.26 -0.30
CA PHE A 68 -10.73 12.78 -1.61
C PHE A 68 -11.60 14.02 -1.47
N VAL A 69 -12.62 13.99 -0.60
CA VAL A 69 -13.51 15.13 -0.36
C VAL A 69 -12.72 16.38 0.04
N LEU A 70 -11.77 16.25 0.96
CA LEU A 70 -11.03 17.39 1.51
C LEU A 70 -9.87 17.86 0.62
N THR A 71 -9.19 16.94 -0.06
CA THR A 71 -7.87 17.23 -0.68
C THR A 71 -7.84 17.08 -2.19
N ALA A 72 -8.94 16.60 -2.81
CA ALA A 72 -8.99 16.18 -4.21
C ALA A 72 -8.03 15.02 -4.57
N ALA A 73 -7.28 14.48 -3.61
CA ALA A 73 -6.45 13.30 -3.78
C ALA A 73 -7.22 12.07 -3.27
N PRO A 74 -7.43 11.03 -4.10
CA PRO A 74 -8.06 9.79 -3.64
C PRO A 74 -7.22 9.15 -2.51
N SER A 75 -7.86 8.69 -1.43
CA SER A 75 -7.21 7.85 -0.42
C SER A 75 -6.74 6.53 -1.00
N SER A 76 -7.44 6.05 -2.03
CA SER A 76 -7.13 4.82 -2.75
C SER A 76 -6.33 5.07 -4.03
N ALA A 77 -5.54 6.14 -4.11
CA ALA A 77 -4.51 6.28 -5.14
C ALA A 77 -3.38 5.28 -4.87
N LEU A 78 -3.75 3.99 -4.78
CA LEU A 78 -2.84 2.88 -4.85
C LEU A 78 -2.19 2.98 -6.22
N ALA A 79 -0.87 2.98 -6.26
CA ALA A 79 -0.15 2.89 -7.51
C ALA A 79 -0.63 1.65 -8.29
N GLY A 80 -0.50 1.64 -9.61
CA GLY A 80 -1.13 0.60 -10.45
C GLY A 80 -0.73 -0.84 -10.07
N ASP A 81 0.48 -1.01 -9.54
CA ASP A 81 1.00 -2.25 -8.97
C ASP A 81 0.34 -2.60 -7.62
N GLU A 82 0.15 -1.64 -6.72
CA GLU A 82 -0.54 -1.83 -5.44
C GLU A 82 -2.03 -2.17 -5.62
N ALA A 83 -2.70 -1.51 -6.58
CA ALA A 83 -4.09 -1.83 -6.95
C ALA A 83 -4.21 -3.26 -7.51
N GLU A 84 -3.26 -3.67 -8.37
CA GLU A 84 -3.22 -5.02 -8.94
C GLU A 84 -2.89 -6.08 -7.87
N LEU A 85 -1.98 -5.78 -6.94
CA LEU A 85 -1.65 -6.65 -5.83
C LEU A 85 -2.88 -6.93 -4.96
N LEU A 86 -3.62 -5.89 -4.56
CA LEU A 86 -4.85 -6.05 -3.78
C LEU A 86 -5.94 -6.80 -4.55
N ARG A 87 -6.09 -6.53 -5.86
CA ARG A 87 -7.06 -7.23 -6.70
C ARG A 87 -6.78 -8.74 -6.71
N ARG A 88 -5.53 -9.13 -6.96
CA ARG A 88 -5.10 -10.54 -6.96
C ARG A 88 -5.22 -11.18 -5.58
N PHE A 89 -4.83 -10.46 -4.53
CA PHE A 89 -4.94 -10.96 -3.17
C PHE A 89 -6.38 -11.29 -2.79
N ARG A 90 -7.33 -10.42 -3.16
CA ARG A 90 -8.77 -10.63 -2.88
C ARG A 90 -9.38 -11.80 -3.64
N THR A 91 -8.90 -12.13 -4.84
CA THR A 91 -9.43 -13.28 -5.62
C THR A 91 -8.63 -14.57 -5.40
N ALA A 92 -7.47 -14.51 -4.76
CA ALA A 92 -6.64 -15.66 -4.46
C ALA A 92 -7.27 -16.63 -3.45
N THR A 93 -6.88 -17.90 -3.54
CA THR A 93 -7.23 -18.93 -2.55
C THR A 93 -6.59 -18.62 -1.19
N PRO A 94 -7.10 -19.20 -0.08
CA PRO A 94 -6.53 -18.99 1.26
C PRO A 94 -5.03 -19.31 1.33
N GLU A 95 -4.58 -20.37 0.65
CA GLU A 95 -3.18 -20.80 0.62
C GLU A 95 -2.29 -19.75 -0.08
N LEU A 96 -2.76 -19.20 -1.21
CA LEU A 96 -2.04 -18.17 -1.95
C LEU A 96 -1.99 -16.84 -1.19
N ARG A 97 -3.05 -16.50 -0.44
CA ARG A 97 -3.03 -15.32 0.44
C ARG A 97 -2.01 -15.49 1.56
N ALA A 98 -1.98 -16.65 2.21
CA ALA A 98 -1.01 -16.96 3.26
C ALA A 98 0.43 -16.90 2.73
N ALA A 99 0.68 -17.47 1.54
CA ALA A 99 1.97 -17.40 0.87
C ALA A 99 2.38 -15.96 0.53
N ALA A 100 1.47 -15.16 -0.04
CA ALA A 100 1.73 -13.76 -0.36
C ALA A 100 2.09 -12.94 0.89
N LEU A 101 1.38 -13.13 2.00
CA LEU A 101 1.70 -12.47 3.27
C LEU A 101 3.05 -12.92 3.82
N ALA A 102 3.39 -14.21 3.73
CA ALA A 102 4.68 -14.74 4.19
C ALA A 102 5.86 -14.12 3.41
N VAL A 103 5.73 -14.02 2.08
CA VAL A 103 6.75 -13.40 1.21
C VAL A 103 6.90 -11.90 1.51
N LEU A 104 5.79 -11.20 1.75
CA LEU A 104 5.83 -9.77 2.05
C LEU A 104 6.29 -9.47 3.50
N ALA A 105 6.08 -10.40 4.44
CA ALA A 105 6.52 -10.29 5.82
C ALA A 105 8.01 -10.53 6.00
N THR A 106 8.65 -11.29 5.10
CA THR A 106 10.11 -11.33 5.03
C THR A 106 10.62 -9.98 4.54
N SER A 107 11.14 -9.16 5.46
CA SER A 107 11.96 -8.02 5.06
C SER A 107 13.10 -8.57 4.21
N VAL A 108 13.12 -8.26 2.91
CA VAL A 108 14.31 -8.46 2.08
C VAL A 108 15.39 -7.50 2.59
N SER A 109 16.05 -7.88 3.68
CA SER A 109 17.44 -7.48 3.85
C SER A 109 18.15 -8.01 2.62
N ALA A 110 18.89 -7.13 1.95
CA ALA A 110 19.60 -7.38 0.69
C ALA A 110 20.24 -8.78 0.67
N PRO A 111 20.42 -9.41 -0.51
CA PRO A 111 21.07 -10.71 -0.58
C PRO A 111 22.47 -10.60 0.02
N ALA A 112 22.62 -10.95 1.28
CA ALA A 112 23.89 -11.20 1.88
C ALA A 112 24.38 -12.47 1.17
N THR A 113 25.37 -12.31 0.30
CA THR A 113 26.14 -13.44 -0.21
C THR A 113 26.66 -14.20 1.01
N VAL A 114 26.00 -15.31 1.36
CA VAL A 114 26.45 -16.20 2.42
C VAL A 114 27.64 -16.96 1.86
N ILE A 115 28.84 -16.39 2.01
CA ILE A 115 30.08 -17.17 1.93
C ILE A 115 30.18 -17.91 3.26
N SER A 116 29.64 -19.13 3.30
CA SER A 116 29.75 -19.98 4.48
C SER A 116 31.22 -20.39 4.66
N GLY A 117 31.91 -19.80 5.63
CA GLY A 117 33.33 -20.00 5.92
C GLY A 117 33.66 -21.35 6.60
N GLY A 118 33.11 -22.45 6.07
CA GLY A 118 33.46 -23.81 6.48
C GLY A 118 34.38 -24.49 5.46
N GLU A 119 35.09 -25.54 5.88
CA GLU A 119 35.81 -26.45 4.97
C GLU A 119 34.81 -27.17 4.06
N GLN A 120 34.39 -26.53 2.96
CA GLN A 120 33.55 -27.17 1.96
C GLN A 120 34.41 -27.66 0.81
N GLY A 121 34.36 -28.97 0.57
CA GLY A 121 34.98 -29.58 -0.61
C GLY A 121 34.21 -29.16 -1.86
N GLN A 122 34.78 -28.25 -2.65
CA GLN A 122 34.20 -27.85 -3.93
C GLN A 122 34.71 -28.78 -5.04
N VAL A 123 33.79 -29.55 -5.65
CA VAL A 123 34.09 -30.35 -6.86
C VAL A 123 33.43 -29.67 -8.05
N VAL A 124 34.23 -29.28 -9.04
CA VAL A 124 33.74 -28.67 -10.29
C VAL A 124 33.73 -29.74 -11.37
N THR A 125 32.54 -30.21 -11.76
CA THR A 125 32.37 -31.13 -12.90
C THR A 125 32.00 -30.34 -14.16
N GLY A 126 32.96 -29.56 -14.68
CA GLY A 126 32.76 -28.72 -15.86
C GLY A 126 33.88 -27.70 -16.08
N SER A 127 33.80 -26.91 -17.16
CA SER A 127 34.72 -25.79 -17.37
C SER A 127 34.32 -24.60 -16.50
N GLN A 128 35.31 -23.96 -15.88
CA GLN A 128 35.14 -22.71 -15.14
C GLN A 128 35.94 -21.61 -15.83
N THR A 129 35.31 -20.47 -16.10
CA THR A 129 35.97 -19.28 -16.61
C THR A 129 36.06 -18.25 -15.49
N ASN A 130 37.28 -17.84 -15.13
CA ASN A 130 37.50 -16.77 -14.16
C ASN A 130 37.79 -15.46 -14.90
N HIS A 131 37.05 -14.41 -14.58
CA HIS A 131 37.20 -13.09 -15.19
C HIS A 131 38.10 -12.14 -14.38
N ALA A 132 38.70 -12.64 -13.29
CA ALA A 132 39.66 -11.95 -12.43
C ALA A 132 40.72 -12.94 -11.91
N PRO A 133 41.89 -12.46 -11.44
CA PRO A 133 42.93 -13.32 -10.88
C PRO A 133 42.42 -14.16 -9.70
N LEU A 134 42.65 -15.47 -9.74
CA LEU A 134 42.29 -16.42 -8.69
C LEU A 134 43.56 -16.90 -7.98
N THR A 135 43.58 -16.84 -6.64
CA THR A 135 44.65 -17.45 -5.83
C THR A 135 44.12 -18.73 -5.19
N ILE A 136 44.77 -19.87 -5.45
CA ILE A 136 44.44 -21.17 -4.86
C ILE A 136 45.57 -21.57 -3.91
N ASN A 137 45.29 -21.61 -2.62
CA ASN A 137 46.25 -22.08 -1.61
C ASN A 137 46.14 -23.61 -1.49
N VAL A 138 47.11 -24.34 -2.06
CA VAL A 138 47.19 -25.81 -1.96
C VAL A 138 48.20 -26.18 -0.86
N GLY A 139 47.69 -26.51 0.32
CA GLY A 139 48.51 -26.93 1.47
C GLY A 139 48.13 -28.32 1.95
N GLY A 140 49.07 -29.28 1.90
CA GLY A 140 48.89 -30.61 2.48
C GLY A 140 48.95 -30.54 4.01
N LYS A 141 47.93 -31.08 4.70
CA LYS A 141 47.95 -31.25 6.16
C LYS A 141 49.13 -32.15 6.53
N LYS A 142 50.20 -31.58 7.08
CA LYS A 142 51.36 -32.35 7.59
C LYS A 142 50.85 -33.29 8.69
N GLY A 143 50.85 -34.59 8.41
CA GLY A 143 50.48 -35.61 9.38
C GLY A 143 51.38 -35.50 10.61
N GLY A 144 50.77 -35.34 11.79
CA GLY A 144 51.50 -35.36 13.06
C GLY A 144 52.22 -36.69 13.21
N LYS A 145 53.55 -36.66 13.34
CA LYS A 145 54.35 -37.81 13.76
C LYS A 145 54.03 -38.07 15.23
N ASN A 146 53.27 -39.13 15.52
CA ASN A 146 53.30 -39.75 16.84
C ASN A 146 54.61 -40.52 16.98
N ARG A 147 55.59 -39.97 17.71
CA ARG A 147 56.59 -40.70 18.49
C ARG A 147 57.06 -39.84 19.65
#